data_AF-A0A932K5E8-F1
#
_entry.id   AF-A0A932K5E8-F1
#
_cell.length_a   1.000
_cell.length_b   1.000
_cell.length_c   1.000
_cell.angle_alpha   90.00
_cell.angle_beta   90.00
_cell.angle_gamma   90.00
#
_symmetry.space_group_name_H-M   'P 1'
#
loop_
_entity.id
_entity.type
_entity.pdbx_description
1 polymer ?
#
loop_
_entity_poly.entity_id
_entity_poly.type
_entity_poly.pdbx_seq_one_letter_code
_entity_poly.pdbx_strand_id
1 'polypeptide(L)'
;MSPSFVPHTLERNLLILVPTILGILTLTRLIPRVSWLSRISFGFLMGYGAGLAIPLTIASLLLKQVAGTVLPLVSVEDQRIQTSLPALLGNVNSLFIIVGVLAVLIYFFFSIQHTGPLRVISRIGISFLMVYFGASFGATVMGRFSLLYGRLFDLYTFSTDRYFYATPILLGLLLLSLLALALLERKPPPTGGA
;
A
#
# COMPACT_ATOMS: atom_id res chain seq x y z
N MET A 1 8.83 -43.54 6.06
CA MET A 1 7.90 -43.27 4.96
C MET A 1 8.67 -42.51 3.89
N SER A 2 8.81 -43.12 2.71
CA SER A 2 9.67 -42.70 1.60
C SER A 2 9.38 -41.29 1.08
N PRO A 3 10.41 -40.53 0.61
CA PRO A 3 10.19 -39.42 -0.29
C PRO A 3 9.73 -40.03 -1.62
N SER A 4 8.44 -39.88 -1.94
CA SER A 4 7.91 -40.26 -3.24
C SER A 4 8.48 -39.31 -4.29
N PHE A 5 9.53 -39.77 -4.97
CA PHE A 5 9.92 -39.28 -6.27
C PHE A 5 8.74 -39.52 -7.23
N VAL A 6 7.86 -38.52 -7.33
CA VAL A 6 6.83 -38.49 -8.36
C VAL A 6 7.56 -38.20 -9.68
N PRO A 7 7.51 -39.08 -10.69
CA PRO A 7 8.08 -38.77 -12.00
C PRO A 7 7.23 -37.67 -12.65
N HIS A 8 7.68 -36.42 -12.53
CA HIS A 8 7.05 -35.24 -13.13
C HIS A 8 7.42 -35.12 -14.61
N THR A 9 7.10 -36.10 -15.42
CA THR A 9 7.58 -36.18 -16.80
C THR A 9 6.45 -35.87 -17.77
N LEU A 10 6.30 -34.58 -18.08
CA LEU A 10 6.00 -33.95 -19.38
C LEU A 10 5.13 -32.68 -19.23
N GLU A 11 4.03 -32.74 -18.45
CA GLU A 11 3.09 -31.61 -18.33
C GLU A 11 3.65 -30.43 -17.50
N ARG A 12 4.45 -30.73 -16.46
CA ARG A 12 5.08 -29.70 -15.61
C ARG A 12 6.19 -28.93 -16.32
N ASN A 13 6.83 -29.52 -17.32
CA ASN A 13 7.90 -28.89 -18.08
C ASN A 13 7.38 -27.80 -19.03
N LEU A 14 6.18 -27.97 -19.60
CA LEU A 14 5.51 -26.94 -20.41
C LEU A 14 5.19 -25.67 -19.59
N LEU A 15 4.86 -25.85 -18.31
CA LEU A 15 4.55 -24.73 -17.40
C LEU A 15 5.79 -23.90 -17.04
N ILE A 16 6.99 -24.49 -17.09
CA ILE A 16 8.28 -23.80 -16.92
C ILE A 16 8.73 -23.12 -18.21
N LEU A 17 8.32 -23.65 -19.37
CA LEU A 17 8.71 -23.12 -20.67
C LEU A 17 8.17 -21.70 -20.91
N VAL A 18 6.93 -21.42 -20.52
CA VAL A 18 6.29 -20.09 -20.67
C VAL A 18 7.06 -18.97 -19.95
N PRO A 19 7.35 -19.04 -18.64
CA PRO A 19 8.12 -18.00 -17.95
C PRO A 19 9.57 -17.93 -18.43
N THR A 20 10.16 -19.05 -18.88
CA THR A 20 11.52 -19.06 -19.44
C THR A 20 11.58 -18.31 -20.78
N ILE A 21 10.60 -18.53 -21.67
CA ILE A 21 10.47 -17.78 -22.93
C ILE A 21 10.24 -16.30 -22.62
N LEU A 22 9.29 -15.97 -21.74
CA LEU A 22 9.02 -14.58 -21.38
C LEU A 22 10.24 -13.89 -20.75
N GLY A 23 11.03 -14.61 -19.96
CA GLY A 23 12.29 -14.14 -19.40
C GLY A 23 13.34 -13.85 -20.49
N ILE A 24 13.55 -14.77 -21.43
CA ILE A 24 14.45 -14.57 -22.58
C ILE A 24 13.98 -13.37 -23.42
N LEU A 25 12.67 -13.22 -23.62
CA LEU A 25 12.08 -12.09 -24.32
C LEU A 25 12.37 -10.75 -23.63
N THR A 26 12.56 -10.69 -22.31
CA THR A 26 12.98 -9.44 -21.64
C THR A 26 14.42 -9.03 -21.97
N LEU A 27 15.30 -9.99 -22.28
CA LEU A 27 16.69 -9.71 -22.65
C LEU A 27 16.80 -9.01 -24.01
N THR A 28 15.80 -9.18 -24.89
CA THR A 28 15.73 -8.48 -26.18
C THR A 28 15.66 -6.95 -26.05
N ARG A 29 15.37 -6.43 -24.85
CA ARG A 29 15.44 -5.00 -24.54
C ARG A 29 16.83 -4.39 -24.75
N LEU A 30 17.90 -5.19 -24.63
CA LEU A 30 19.28 -4.74 -24.82
C LEU A 30 19.59 -4.39 -26.30
N ILE A 31 18.80 -4.90 -27.24
CA ILE A 31 18.98 -4.65 -28.68
C ILE A 31 17.82 -3.76 -29.17
N PRO A 32 18.08 -2.48 -29.51
CA PRO A 32 17.03 -1.52 -29.83
C PRO A 32 16.15 -1.92 -31.03
N ARG A 33 16.68 -2.74 -31.95
CA ARG A 33 15.95 -3.22 -33.15
C ARG A 33 14.88 -4.27 -32.86
N VAL A 34 15.01 -5.08 -31.79
CA VAL A 34 14.05 -6.15 -31.44
C VAL A 34 13.32 -5.88 -30.12
N SER A 35 13.51 -4.70 -29.53
CA SER A 35 12.91 -4.30 -28.25
C SER A 35 11.37 -4.34 -28.22
N TRP A 36 10.68 -4.38 -29.37
CA TRP A 36 9.22 -4.55 -29.40
C TRP A 36 8.77 -5.87 -28.76
N LEU A 37 9.56 -6.93 -28.88
CA LEU A 37 9.20 -8.26 -28.38
C LEU A 37 9.17 -8.31 -26.84
N SER A 38 10.02 -7.51 -26.18
CA SER A 38 10.00 -7.32 -24.72
C SER A 38 8.69 -6.73 -24.20
N ARG A 39 7.92 -6.01 -25.03
CA ARG A 39 6.61 -5.46 -24.62
C ARG A 39 5.58 -6.55 -24.33
N ILE A 40 5.68 -7.70 -25.00
CA ILE A 40 4.80 -8.86 -24.78
C ILE A 40 5.06 -9.44 -23.39
N SER A 41 6.33 -9.57 -22.98
CA SER A 41 6.68 -10.03 -21.62
C SER A 41 6.20 -9.07 -20.54
N PHE A 42 6.37 -7.76 -20.73
CA PHE A 42 5.87 -6.77 -19.78
C PHE A 42 4.34 -6.75 -19.72
N GLY A 43 3.67 -6.88 -20.87
CA GLY A 43 2.21 -6.99 -20.95
C GLY A 43 1.68 -8.23 -20.24
N PHE A 44 2.33 -9.38 -20.41
CA PHE A 44 1.98 -10.60 -19.69
C PHE A 44 2.19 -10.46 -18.18
N LEU A 45 3.33 -9.90 -17.75
CA LEU A 45 3.64 -9.70 -16.34
C LEU A 45 2.63 -8.74 -15.67
N MET A 46 2.29 -7.63 -16.33
CA MET A 46 1.25 -6.71 -15.85
C MET A 46 -0.13 -7.35 -15.86
N GLY A 47 -0.48 -8.09 -16.91
CA GLY A 47 -1.76 -8.79 -17.02
C GLY A 47 -1.95 -9.86 -15.95
N TYR A 48 -0.92 -10.66 -15.68
CA TYR A 48 -0.92 -11.64 -14.59
C TYR A 48 -1.00 -10.96 -13.22
N GLY A 49 -0.18 -9.93 -12.99
CA GLY A 49 -0.17 -9.16 -11.75
C GLY A 49 -1.52 -8.51 -11.46
N ALA A 50 -2.09 -7.79 -12.43
CA ALA A 50 -3.40 -7.16 -12.31
C ALA A 50 -4.53 -8.20 -12.22
N GLY A 51 -4.46 -9.29 -12.99
CA GLY A 51 -5.44 -10.37 -13.00
C GLY A 51 -5.59 -11.08 -11.66
N LEU A 52 -4.51 -11.19 -10.88
CA LEU A 52 -4.56 -11.69 -9.51
C LEU A 52 -4.91 -10.57 -8.52
N ALA A 53 -4.28 -9.40 -8.64
CA ALA A 53 -4.42 -8.32 -7.66
C ALA A 53 -5.84 -7.73 -7.62
N ILE A 54 -6.49 -7.52 -8.77
CA ILE A 54 -7.82 -6.89 -8.84
C ILE A 54 -8.88 -7.71 -8.08
N PRO A 55 -9.13 -9.00 -8.40
CA PRO A 55 -10.14 -9.76 -7.67
C PRO A 55 -9.76 -9.96 -6.20
N LEU A 56 -8.48 -10.13 -5.87
CA LEU A 56 -8.03 -10.27 -4.48
C LEU A 56 -8.23 -9.00 -3.67
N THR A 57 -7.93 -7.83 -4.23
CA THR A 57 -8.13 -6.54 -3.56
C THR A 57 -9.61 -6.21 -3.42
N ILE A 58 -10.41 -6.43 -4.47
CA ILE A 58 -11.88 -6.28 -4.42
C ILE A 58 -12.46 -7.21 -3.36
N ALA A 59 -12.15 -8.51 -3.41
CA ALA A 59 -12.68 -9.46 -2.45
C ALA A 59 -12.23 -9.14 -1.03
N SER A 60 -10.94 -8.87 -0.80
CA SER A 60 -10.43 -8.62 0.56
C SER A 60 -10.88 -7.28 1.13
N LEU A 61 -10.88 -6.20 0.35
CA LEU A 61 -11.24 -4.87 0.85
C LEU A 61 -12.75 -4.71 0.95
N LEU A 62 -13.50 -5.08 -0.10
CA LEU A 62 -14.96 -4.92 -0.08
C LEU A 62 -15.62 -5.90 0.88
N LEU A 63 -15.27 -7.20 0.89
CA LEU A 63 -15.92 -8.11 1.85
C LEU A 63 -15.59 -7.73 3.29
N LYS A 64 -14.35 -7.32 3.60
CA LYS A 64 -14.02 -6.87 4.96
C LYS A 64 -14.76 -5.59 5.34
N GLN A 65 -14.92 -4.66 4.39
CA GLN A 65 -15.67 -3.43 4.63
C GLN A 65 -17.16 -3.73 4.85
N VAL A 66 -17.77 -4.58 4.02
CA VAL A 66 -19.17 -5.00 4.18
C VAL A 66 -19.35 -5.78 5.49
N ALA A 67 -18.49 -6.76 5.78
CA ALA A 67 -18.54 -7.50 7.05
C ALA A 67 -18.39 -6.57 8.26
N GLY A 68 -17.52 -5.55 8.18
CA GLY A 68 -17.35 -4.53 9.21
C GLY A 68 -18.57 -3.64 9.44
N THR A 69 -19.49 -3.54 8.47
CA THR A 69 -20.78 -2.85 8.67
C THR A 69 -21.86 -3.75 9.29
N VAL A 70 -21.72 -5.07 9.18
CA VAL A 70 -22.66 -6.06 9.72
C VAL A 70 -22.30 -6.50 11.13
N LEU A 71 -21.00 -6.63 11.44
CA LEU A 71 -20.51 -6.95 12.79
C LEU A 71 -21.12 -6.08 13.92
N PRO A 72 -21.16 -4.73 13.79
CA PRO A 72 -21.73 -3.89 14.83
C PRO A 72 -23.25 -4.06 15.04
N LEU A 73 -23.98 -4.60 14.05
CA LEU A 73 -25.40 -4.93 14.18
C LEU A 73 -25.64 -6.20 15.02
N VAL A 74 -24.61 -7.02 15.21
CA VAL A 74 -24.65 -8.26 15.98
C VAL A 74 -23.85 -8.05 17.25
N SER A 75 -24.44 -7.40 18.24
CA SER A 75 -23.88 -7.34 19.59
C SER A 75 -23.93 -8.74 20.21
N VAL A 76 -22.80 -9.46 20.19
CA VAL A 76 -22.63 -10.69 20.98
C VAL A 76 -22.15 -10.28 22.36
N GLU A 77 -23.08 -9.80 23.17
CA GLU A 77 -22.89 -9.77 24.62
C GLU A 77 -23.49 -11.07 25.16
N ASP A 78 -22.66 -11.89 25.81
CA ASP A 78 -23.10 -13.00 26.64
C ASP A 78 -23.80 -14.18 25.92
N GLN A 79 -23.19 -14.70 24.84
CA GLN A 79 -23.54 -15.99 24.18
C GLN A 79 -25.04 -16.20 23.89
N ARG A 80 -25.80 -15.12 23.68
CA ARG A 80 -27.18 -15.15 23.23
C ARG A 80 -27.29 -14.22 22.04
N ILE A 81 -27.64 -14.77 20.89
CA ILE A 81 -27.97 -13.97 19.70
C ILE A 81 -29.27 -13.22 20.00
N GLN A 82 -29.16 -12.00 20.54
CA GLN A 82 -30.29 -11.12 20.73
C GLN A 82 -30.40 -10.20 19.52
N THR A 83 -31.22 -10.58 18.55
CA THR A 83 -31.67 -9.69 17.47
C THR A 83 -32.75 -8.75 18.01
N SER A 84 -32.44 -7.97 19.04
CA SER A 84 -33.39 -7.06 19.67
C SER A 84 -33.04 -5.61 19.28
N LEU A 85 -34.03 -4.93 18.69
CA LEU A 85 -34.00 -3.48 18.39
C LEU A 85 -33.43 -2.58 19.52
N PRO A 86 -33.58 -2.88 20.83
CA PRO A 86 -32.93 -2.10 21.90
C PRO A 86 -31.40 -2.24 22.00
N ALA A 87 -30.79 -3.36 21.59
CA ALA A 87 -29.32 -3.48 21.56
C ALA A 87 -28.68 -2.58 20.48
N LEU A 88 -29.44 -2.32 19.40
CA LEU A 88 -29.05 -1.40 18.32
C LEU A 88 -29.02 0.07 18.75
N LEU A 89 -29.82 0.44 19.76
CA LEU A 89 -29.87 1.79 20.32
C LEU A 89 -28.85 2.01 21.45
N GLY A 90 -28.41 0.94 22.11
CA GLY A 90 -27.42 1.02 23.19
C GLY A 90 -25.98 1.23 22.69
N ASN A 91 -25.66 0.74 21.49
CA ASN A 91 -24.29 0.81 20.95
C ASN A 91 -24.17 1.97 19.94
N VAL A 92 -23.82 3.15 20.44
CA VAL A 92 -23.69 4.40 19.67
C VAL A 92 -22.80 4.23 18.43
N ASN A 93 -21.74 3.42 18.54
CA ASN A 93 -20.83 3.15 17.42
C ASN A 93 -21.52 2.40 16.26
N SER A 94 -22.34 1.40 16.59
CA SER A 94 -23.07 0.62 15.58
C SER A 94 -24.07 1.47 14.82
N LEU A 95 -24.83 2.30 15.55
CA LEU A 95 -25.77 3.25 14.96
C LEU A 95 -25.04 4.24 14.03
N PHE A 96 -23.88 4.75 14.47
CA PHE A 96 -23.08 5.70 13.70
C PHE A 96 -22.59 5.10 12.37
N ILE A 97 -22.12 3.84 12.39
CA ILE A 97 -21.67 3.13 11.18
C ILE A 97 -22.83 2.91 10.21
N ILE A 98 -23.99 2.45 10.68
CA ILE A 98 -25.17 2.20 9.82
C ILE A 98 -25.68 3.49 9.19
N VAL A 99 -25.84 4.54 10.01
CA VAL A 99 -26.30 5.86 9.53
C VAL A 99 -25.30 6.44 8.53
N GLY A 100 -24.00 6.35 8.81
CA GLY A 100 -22.95 6.80 7.89
C GLY A 100 -22.97 6.06 6.56
N VAL A 101 -23.08 4.73 6.58
CA VAL A 101 -23.12 3.89 5.36
C VAL A 101 -24.38 4.18 4.54
N LEU A 102 -25.56 4.26 5.17
CA LEU A 102 -26.80 4.61 4.49
C LEU A 102 -26.75 6.02 3.91
N ALA A 103 -26.21 7.01 4.63
CA ALA A 103 -26.07 8.37 4.14
C ALA A 103 -25.13 8.48 2.93
N VAL A 104 -24.00 7.75 2.95
CA VAL A 104 -23.05 7.69 1.82
C VAL A 104 -23.64 6.93 0.63
N LEU A 105 -24.35 5.84 0.86
CA LEU A 105 -25.10 5.12 -0.20
C LEU A 105 -26.13 6.05 -0.84
N ILE A 106 -26.94 6.76 -0.05
CA ILE A 106 -27.94 7.72 -0.57
C ILE A 106 -27.26 8.81 -1.41
N TYR A 107 -26.07 9.28 -1.01
CA TYR A 107 -25.28 10.23 -1.81
C TYR A 107 -24.82 9.64 -3.16
N PHE A 108 -24.34 8.38 -3.19
CA PHE A 108 -23.83 7.74 -4.42
C PHE A 108 -24.93 7.14 -5.32
N PHE A 109 -26.07 6.72 -4.75
CA PHE A 109 -27.12 5.99 -5.47
C PHE A 109 -28.00 6.91 -6.35
N PHE A 110 -27.69 8.21 -6.42
CA PHE A 110 -28.57 9.19 -7.03
C PHE A 110 -27.94 9.89 -8.23
N SER A 111 -28.04 9.23 -9.39
CA SER A 111 -28.05 9.88 -10.71
C SER A 111 -29.39 10.62 -10.98
N ILE A 112 -30.15 10.98 -9.93
CA ILE A 112 -31.49 11.60 -9.98
C ILE A 112 -31.45 12.93 -9.19
N GLN A 113 -32.37 13.86 -9.46
CA GLN A 113 -32.33 15.22 -8.89
C GLN A 113 -32.59 15.23 -7.37
N HIS A 114 -31.66 15.81 -6.62
CA HIS A 114 -31.75 15.94 -5.16
C HIS A 114 -32.63 17.14 -4.75
N THR A 115 -33.94 16.94 -4.71
CA THR A 115 -34.90 17.92 -4.18
C THR A 115 -35.42 17.49 -2.80
N GLY A 116 -35.37 18.38 -1.81
CA GLY A 116 -35.97 18.18 -0.47
C GLY A 116 -35.05 17.52 0.59
N PRO A 117 -35.62 16.77 1.57
CA PRO A 117 -34.91 16.21 2.75
C PRO A 117 -33.70 15.32 2.41
N LEU A 118 -33.73 14.69 1.24
CA LEU A 118 -32.64 13.90 0.67
C LEU A 118 -31.34 14.71 0.49
N ARG A 119 -31.44 16.03 0.28
CA ARG A 119 -30.28 16.94 0.19
C ARG A 119 -29.52 17.06 1.50
N VAL A 120 -30.22 17.00 2.64
CA VAL A 120 -29.61 17.11 3.97
C VAL A 120 -28.88 15.81 4.31
N ILE A 121 -29.52 14.66 4.08
CA ILE A 121 -28.92 13.33 4.30
C ILE A 121 -27.69 13.14 3.39
N SER A 122 -27.78 13.56 2.12
CA SER A 122 -26.65 13.49 1.19
C SER A 122 -25.48 14.41 1.61
N ARG A 123 -25.77 15.59 2.18
CA ARG A 123 -24.73 16.48 2.72
C ARG A 123 -24.00 15.85 3.91
N ILE A 124 -24.72 15.13 4.77
CA ILE A 124 -24.11 14.35 5.85
C ILE A 124 -23.21 13.26 5.24
N GLY A 125 -23.69 12.52 4.24
CA GLY A 125 -22.88 11.53 3.50
C GLY A 125 -21.59 12.12 2.91
N ILE A 126 -21.64 13.31 2.33
CA ILE A 126 -20.44 14.02 1.81
C ILE A 126 -19.45 14.29 2.95
N SER A 127 -19.90 14.73 4.12
CA SER A 127 -19.01 14.95 5.27
C SER A 127 -18.32 13.66 5.72
N PHE A 128 -19.04 12.55 5.77
CA PHE A 128 -18.45 11.22 6.06
C PHE A 128 -17.41 10.82 5.02
N LEU A 129 -17.69 11.09 3.74
CA LEU A 129 -16.76 10.81 2.64
C LEU A 129 -15.47 11.63 2.76
N MET A 130 -15.58 12.91 3.11
CA MET A 130 -14.42 13.79 3.31
C MET A 130 -13.56 13.32 4.49
N VAL A 131 -14.17 12.88 5.59
CA VAL A 131 -13.44 12.32 6.74
C VAL A 131 -12.71 11.03 6.35
N TYR A 132 -13.37 10.12 5.63
CA TYR A 132 -12.75 8.88 5.18
C TYR A 132 -11.55 9.13 4.26
N PHE A 133 -11.70 10.01 3.26
CA PHE A 133 -10.59 10.36 2.37
C PHE A 133 -9.44 11.05 3.12
N GLY A 134 -9.76 11.93 4.08
CA GLY A 134 -8.76 12.54 4.95
C GLY A 134 -7.99 11.51 5.78
N ALA A 135 -8.69 10.54 6.37
CA ALA A 135 -8.07 9.46 7.14
C ALA A 135 -7.22 8.52 6.26
N SER A 136 -7.68 8.18 5.07
CA SER A 136 -6.94 7.34 4.11
C SER A 136 -5.66 8.03 3.64
N PHE A 137 -5.74 9.32 3.28
CA PHE A 137 -4.57 10.11 2.95
C PHE A 137 -3.60 10.20 4.15
N GLY A 138 -4.12 10.51 5.33
CA GLY A 138 -3.36 10.58 6.58
C GLY A 138 -2.63 9.28 6.93
N ALA A 139 -3.25 8.11 6.70
CA ALA A 139 -2.63 6.82 6.95
C ALA A 139 -1.39 6.59 6.07
N THR A 140 -1.44 6.99 4.80
CA THR A 140 -0.26 6.87 3.91
C THR A 140 0.85 7.84 4.29
N VAL A 141 0.49 9.06 4.68
CA VAL A 141 1.44 10.08 5.17
C VAL A 141 2.10 9.62 6.46
N MET A 142 1.32 9.10 7.41
CA MET A 142 1.81 8.54 8.67
C MET A 142 2.76 7.37 8.43
N GLY A 143 2.49 6.51 7.45
CA GLY A 143 3.41 5.43 7.07
C GLY A 143 4.79 5.96 6.64
N ARG A 144 4.83 7.07 5.89
CA ARG A 144 6.09 7.71 5.48
C ARG A 144 6.79 8.40 6.66
N PHE A 145 6.04 9.09 7.51
CA PHE A 145 6.59 9.71 8.73
C PHE A 145 7.10 8.66 9.74
N SER A 146 6.47 7.49 9.81
CA SER A 146 6.91 6.40 10.69
C SER A 146 8.31 5.90 10.33
N LEU A 147 8.60 5.76 9.02
CA LEU A 147 9.94 5.41 8.55
C LEU A 147 10.98 6.49 8.89
N LEU A 148 10.63 7.77 8.71
CA LEU A 148 11.50 8.89 9.08
C LEU A 148 11.76 8.91 10.59
N TYR A 149 10.72 8.75 11.41
CA TYR A 149 10.84 8.67 12.85
C TYR A 149 11.76 7.52 13.28
N GLY A 150 11.64 6.34 12.66
CA GLY A 150 12.55 5.22 12.91
C GLY A 150 14.02 5.59 12.68
N ARG A 151 14.32 6.31 11.59
CA ARG A 151 15.69 6.78 11.32
C ARG A 151 16.18 7.85 12.30
N LEU A 152 15.31 8.78 12.70
CA LEU A 152 15.64 9.78 13.72
C LEU A 152 15.87 9.13 15.10
N PHE A 153 15.07 8.12 15.42
CA PHE A 153 15.21 7.35 16.66
C PHE A 153 16.51 6.55 16.69
N ASP A 154 16.91 5.93 15.57
CA ASP A 154 18.22 5.28 15.43
C ASP A 154 19.36 6.29 15.69
N LEU A 155 19.31 7.46 15.03
CA LEU A 155 20.30 8.54 15.19
C LEU A 155 20.40 9.01 16.65
N TYR A 156 19.27 9.18 17.33
CA TYR A 156 19.20 9.55 18.74
C TYR A 156 19.79 8.46 19.65
N THR A 157 19.45 7.20 19.39
CA THR A 157 19.92 6.05 20.18
C THR A 157 21.44 5.91 20.10
N PHE A 158 22.01 6.01 18.90
CA PHE A 158 23.47 5.95 18.70
C PHE A 158 24.22 7.23 19.14
N SER A 159 23.49 8.29 19.52
CA SER A 159 24.08 9.51 20.10
C SER A 159 24.29 9.42 21.61
N THR A 160 23.79 8.38 22.28
CA THR A 160 23.91 8.22 23.74
C THR A 160 25.29 7.67 24.13
N ASP A 161 25.80 8.01 25.32
CA ASP A 161 27.09 7.55 25.89
C ASP A 161 27.33 6.04 25.75
N ARG A 162 26.26 5.24 25.81
CA ARG A 162 26.30 3.77 25.71
C ARG A 162 26.88 3.27 24.38
N TYR A 163 26.84 4.08 23.32
CA TYR A 163 27.40 3.79 22.00
C TYR A 163 28.58 4.71 21.65
N PHE A 164 29.26 5.29 22.64
CA PHE A 164 30.43 6.15 22.46
C PHE A 164 30.19 7.37 21.54
N TYR A 165 28.98 7.94 21.53
CA TYR A 165 28.64 9.06 20.65
C TYR A 165 28.93 8.76 19.15
N ALA A 166 28.63 7.54 18.70
CA ALA A 166 28.87 7.11 17.33
C ALA A 166 28.24 8.05 16.27
N THR A 167 27.04 8.57 16.54
CA THR A 167 26.34 9.48 15.61
C THR A 167 27.11 10.77 15.33
N PRO A 168 27.45 11.61 16.33
CA PRO A 168 28.20 12.85 16.06
C PRO A 168 29.61 12.59 15.53
N ILE A 169 30.27 11.49 15.91
CA ILE A 169 31.60 11.12 15.38
C ILE A 169 31.53 10.79 13.89
N LEU A 170 30.58 9.94 13.47
CA LEU A 170 30.38 9.58 12.07
C LEU A 170 29.95 10.78 11.22
N LEU A 171 29.09 11.65 11.76
CA LEU A 171 28.65 12.88 11.09
C LEU A 171 29.82 13.85 10.88
N GLY A 172 30.69 13.99 11.89
CA GLY A 172 31.93 14.76 11.78
C GLY A 172 32.88 14.22 10.72
N LEU A 173 33.10 12.90 10.68
CA LEU A 173 33.96 12.26 9.67
C LEU A 173 33.39 12.44 8.25
N LEU A 174 32.07 12.32 8.09
CA LEU A 174 31.38 12.54 6.82
C LEU A 174 31.49 14.00 6.35
N LEU A 175 31.30 14.97 7.25
CA LEU A 175 31.49 16.38 6.91
C LEU A 175 32.93 16.68 6.52
N LEU A 176 33.90 16.07 7.21
CA LEU A 176 35.32 16.23 6.91
C LEU A 176 35.69 15.61 5.57
N SER A 177 35.16 14.43 5.23
CA SER A 177 35.38 13.80 3.91
C SER A 177 34.75 14.60 2.76
N LEU A 178 33.53 15.14 2.95
CA LEU A 178 32.89 16.04 1.99
C LEU A 178 33.67 17.34 1.83
N LEU A 179 34.15 17.93 2.93
CA LEU A 179 34.98 19.14 2.88
C LEU A 179 36.30 18.86 2.17
N ALA A 180 36.96 17.73 2.44
CA ALA A 180 38.18 17.32 1.77
C ALA A 180 37.96 17.14 0.26
N LEU A 181 36.87 16.50 -0.15
CA LEU A 181 36.50 16.36 -1.57
C LEU A 181 36.18 17.72 -2.21
N ALA A 182 35.45 18.60 -1.53
CA ALA A 182 35.14 19.94 -2.02
C ALA A 182 36.39 20.84 -2.14
N LEU A 183 37.40 20.63 -1.26
CA LEU A 183 38.69 21.30 -1.35
C LEU A 183 39.57 20.70 -2.45
N LEU A 184 39.49 19.39 -2.71
CA LEU A 184 40.20 18.75 -3.82
C LEU A 184 39.61 19.11 -5.19
N GLU A 185 38.28 19.23 -5.31
CA GLU A 185 37.59 19.66 -6.53
C GLU A 185 37.81 21.14 -6.86
N ARG A 186 38.25 21.95 -5.89
CA ARG A 186 38.65 23.35 -6.12
C ARG A 186 39.99 23.51 -6.86
N LYS A 187 40.75 22.43 -7.11
CA LYS A 187 41.95 22.52 -7.94
C LYS A 187 41.52 22.54 -9.42
N PRO A 188 41.69 23.65 -10.16
CA PRO A 188 41.21 23.74 -11.55
C PRO A 188 41.87 22.66 -12.41
N PRO A 189 41.19 22.16 -13.47
CA PRO A 189 41.76 21.14 -14.35
C PRO A 189 43.12 21.64 -14.86
N PRO A 190 44.13 20.76 -15.02
CA PRO A 190 45.36 21.15 -15.67
C PRO A 190 44.98 21.65 -17.06
N THR A 191 45.10 22.96 -17.27
CA THR A 191 45.03 23.56 -18.59
C THR A 191 46.15 22.91 -19.38
N GLY A 192 45.77 22.00 -20.28
CA GLY A 192 46.62 21.57 -21.36
C GLY A 192 47.11 22.83 -22.09
N GLY A 193 48.42 22.91 -22.27
CA GLY A 193 49.08 24.04 -22.90
C GLY A 193 50.52 23.69 -23.18
N ALA A 194 50.74 23.28 -24.43
CA ALA A 194 52.01 23.06 -25.15
C ALA A 194 52.86 21.85 -24.74
#